data_AF-A0A9P0GY36-F1
#
_entry.id   AF-A0A9P0GY36-F1
#
_cell.length_a   1.000
_cell.length_b   1.000
_cell.length_c   1.000
_cell.angle_alpha   90.00
_cell.angle_beta   90.00
_cell.angle_gamma   90.00
#
_symmetry.space_group_name_H-M   'P 1'
#
loop_
_entity.id
_entity.type
_entity.pdbx_description
1 polymer ?
#
loop_
_entity_poly.entity_id
_entity_poly.type
_entity_poly.pdbx_seq_one_letter_code
_entity_poly.pdbx_strand_id
1 'polypeptide(L)'
;MEKFASRYCECNPNNGLFATADTAYVLGFSIIMLTTDLHSPQVKNKMTKEQYIKLNRGNTESKDVPEEYLSQIYDEISGHEIKMKNPVNKPGKQQINSEKRRKILFNMEMEAISTAAKNLMESVSHVQAPFTLAKHLEHVRPMFKMAWTSFLAAFSVGLQDCDDPEVAALCLDGIRCAIRIVCIFHMTLERDAYVQALARFTLLTANSPIMDMKAKNIDTIKTLIMVAHTDGNYLGSSWLDILKCISQLELAQLIGTGVRPEFLSGKLKNWINNN
;
A
#
# COMPACT_ATOMS: atom_id res chain seq x y z
N MET A 1 -9.58 1.06 15.08
CA MET A 1 -10.29 0.75 16.34
C MET A 1 -11.26 -0.41 16.21
N GLU A 2 -12.02 -0.53 15.11
CA GLU A 2 -12.99 -1.63 14.91
C GLU A 2 -12.39 -3.05 15.06
N LYS A 3 -11.21 -3.30 14.47
CA LYS A 3 -10.49 -4.57 14.64
C LYS A 3 -9.99 -4.81 16.06
N PHE A 4 -9.59 -3.75 16.78
CA PHE A 4 -9.21 -3.86 18.19
C PHE A 4 -10.43 -4.25 19.04
N ALA A 5 -11.55 -3.56 18.88
CA ALA A 5 -12.76 -3.81 19.65
C ALA A 5 -13.30 -5.24 19.43
N SER A 6 -13.37 -5.67 18.17
CA SER A 6 -13.77 -7.04 17.82
C SER A 6 -12.84 -8.07 18.48
N ARG A 7 -11.52 -7.88 18.33
CA ARG A 7 -10.53 -8.80 18.89
C ARG A 7 -10.53 -8.81 20.42
N TYR A 8 -10.76 -7.66 21.05
CA TYR A 8 -10.86 -7.56 22.50
C TYR A 8 -12.05 -8.39 23.02
N CYS A 9 -13.22 -8.28 22.41
CA CYS A 9 -14.40 -9.08 22.77
C CYS A 9 -14.17 -10.58 22.54
N GLU A 10 -13.56 -10.97 21.41
CA GLU A 10 -13.19 -12.37 21.14
C GLU A 10 -12.24 -12.95 22.18
N CYS A 11 -11.25 -12.18 22.61
CA CYS A 11 -10.25 -12.63 23.59
C CYS A 11 -10.77 -12.61 25.03
N ASN A 12 -11.85 -11.86 25.31
CA ASN A 12 -12.40 -11.69 26.66
C ASN A 12 -13.89 -12.07 26.72
N PRO A 13 -14.27 -13.31 26.35
CA PRO A 13 -15.68 -13.71 26.21
C PRO A 13 -16.46 -13.70 27.53
N ASN A 14 -15.76 -13.83 28.67
CA ASN A 14 -16.36 -13.90 30.01
C ASN A 14 -16.41 -12.56 30.73
N ASN A 15 -15.94 -11.46 30.12
CA ASN A 15 -15.80 -10.18 30.79
C ASN A 15 -17.17 -9.58 31.21
N GLY A 16 -18.24 -9.86 30.46
CA GLY A 16 -19.61 -9.43 30.79
C GLY A 16 -19.84 -7.90 30.81
N LEU A 17 -18.76 -7.10 30.81
CA LEU A 17 -18.74 -5.63 30.79
C LEU A 17 -19.17 -5.03 29.45
N PHE A 18 -18.88 -5.72 28.34
CA PHE A 18 -19.20 -5.25 26.99
C PHE A 18 -20.23 -6.16 26.35
N ALA A 19 -21.43 -5.65 26.12
CA ALA A 19 -22.51 -6.40 25.48
C ALA A 19 -22.23 -6.67 23.99
N THR A 20 -21.59 -5.71 23.31
CA THR A 20 -21.20 -5.80 21.89
C THR A 20 -19.82 -5.18 21.67
N ALA A 21 -19.22 -5.47 20.50
CA ALA A 21 -17.99 -4.82 20.06
C ALA A 21 -18.13 -3.29 19.91
N ASP A 22 -19.37 -2.79 19.72
CA ASP A 22 -19.63 -1.36 19.56
C ASP A 22 -19.34 -0.59 20.86
N THR A 23 -19.71 -1.14 22.02
CA THR A 23 -19.40 -0.52 23.32
C THR A 23 -17.88 -0.43 23.53
N ALA A 24 -17.13 -1.49 23.20
CA ALA A 24 -15.68 -1.50 23.27
C ALA A 24 -15.03 -0.54 22.26
N TYR A 25 -15.64 -0.37 21.09
CA TYR A 25 -15.21 0.58 20.06
C TYR A 25 -15.36 2.03 20.53
N VAL A 26 -16.54 2.40 21.03
CA VAL A 26 -16.82 3.75 21.53
C VAL A 26 -15.92 4.09 22.72
N LEU A 27 -15.80 3.17 23.68
CA LEU A 27 -14.92 3.35 24.83
C LEU A 27 -13.45 3.49 24.41
N GLY A 28 -12.99 2.69 23.44
CA GLY A 28 -11.64 2.81 22.92
C GLY A 28 -11.33 4.19 22.33
N PHE A 29 -12.29 4.81 21.63
CA PHE A 29 -12.13 6.18 21.16
C PHE A 29 -12.15 7.21 22.29
N SER A 30 -13.02 7.03 23.28
CA SER A 30 -13.09 7.97 24.41
C SER A 30 -11.81 7.96 25.23
N ILE A 31 -11.14 6.80 25.39
CA ILE A 31 -9.82 6.68 26.02
C ILE A 31 -8.74 7.44 25.24
N ILE A 32 -8.72 7.31 23.90
CA ILE A 32 -7.76 8.03 23.05
C ILE A 32 -7.98 9.56 23.13
N MET A 33 -9.25 9.98 23.17
CA MET A 33 -9.59 11.38 23.38
C MET A 33 -9.15 11.87 24.76
N LEU A 34 -9.38 11.07 25.81
CA LEU A 34 -9.01 11.42 27.18
C LEU A 34 -7.50 11.58 27.34
N THR A 35 -6.69 10.65 26.81
CA THR A 35 -5.21 10.79 26.91
C THR A 35 -4.71 12.04 26.18
N THR A 36 -5.33 12.40 25.06
CA THR A 36 -4.98 13.63 24.31
C THR A 36 -5.40 14.86 25.10
N ASP A 37 -6.60 14.85 25.66
CA ASP A 37 -7.14 15.94 26.46
C ASP A 37 -6.26 16.21 27.69
N LEU A 38 -5.99 15.19 28.50
CA LEU A 38 -5.25 15.33 29.76
C LEU A 38 -3.77 15.70 29.56
N HIS A 39 -3.08 15.12 28.58
CA HIS A 39 -1.61 15.27 28.46
C HIS A 39 -1.14 16.27 27.40
N SER A 40 -2.01 16.70 26.47
CA SER A 40 -1.60 17.69 25.47
C SER A 40 -1.46 19.09 26.10
N PRO A 41 -0.30 19.77 25.99
CA PRO A 41 -0.14 21.13 26.52
C PRO A 41 -1.00 22.18 25.79
N GLN A 42 -1.59 21.83 24.64
CA GLN A 42 -2.46 22.72 23.86
C GLN A 42 -3.88 22.82 24.45
N VAL A 43 -4.30 21.81 25.22
CA VAL A 43 -5.62 21.78 25.84
C VAL A 43 -5.53 22.47 27.20
N LYS A 44 -6.11 23.67 27.30
CA LYS A 44 -6.09 24.48 28.53
C LYS A 44 -7.11 24.03 29.56
N ASN A 45 -8.31 23.68 29.09
CA ASN A 45 -9.41 23.23 29.93
C ASN A 45 -9.51 21.71 29.80
N LYS A 46 -9.00 21.00 30.81
CA LYS A 46 -9.01 19.54 30.85
C LYS A 46 -10.39 19.02 31.22
N MET A 47 -10.78 17.91 30.61
CA MET A 47 -11.98 17.16 30.97
C MET A 47 -11.82 16.63 32.39
N THR A 48 -12.82 16.86 33.26
CA THR A 48 -12.83 16.28 34.60
C THR A 48 -13.32 14.82 34.59
N LYS A 49 -13.08 14.09 35.66
CA LYS A 49 -13.54 12.70 35.83
C LYS A 49 -15.06 12.59 35.66
N GLU A 50 -15.81 13.51 36.28
CA GLU A 50 -17.27 13.53 36.22
C GLU A 50 -17.75 13.80 34.80
N GLN A 51 -17.06 14.68 34.07
CA GLN A 51 -17.36 14.96 32.66
C GLN A 51 -17.10 13.73 31.78
N TYR A 52 -15.99 13.02 32.02
CA TYR A 52 -15.67 11.79 31.29
C TYR A 52 -16.70 10.67 31.55
N ILE A 53 -17.09 10.45 32.80
CA ILE A 53 -18.13 9.48 33.17
C ILE A 53 -19.44 9.85 32.48
N LYS A 54 -19.86 11.11 32.56
CA LYS A 54 -21.10 11.60 31.92
C LYS A 54 -21.09 11.40 30.40
N LEU A 55 -19.96 11.65 29.74
CA LEU A 55 -19.80 11.53 28.29
C LEU A 55 -19.95 10.08 27.79
N ASN A 56 -19.60 9.10 28.63
CA ASN A 56 -19.67 7.68 28.28
C ASN A 56 -20.91 6.97 28.84
N ARG A 57 -21.78 7.68 29.57
CA ARG A 57 -22.99 7.14 30.23
C ARG A 57 -24.32 7.34 29.47
N GLY A 58 -24.33 7.83 28.21
CA GLY A 58 -25.61 7.99 27.52
C GLY A 58 -25.57 8.30 26.03
N ASN A 59 -25.87 7.28 25.21
CA ASN A 59 -26.97 7.23 24.23
C ASN A 59 -27.00 5.89 23.45
N THR A 60 -26.80 4.74 24.10
CA THR A 60 -26.79 3.45 23.40
C THR A 60 -27.62 2.42 24.16
N GLU A 61 -28.48 1.68 23.46
CA GLU A 61 -29.36 0.63 23.98
C GLU A 61 -28.60 -0.60 24.56
N SER A 62 -27.29 -0.48 24.76
CA SER A 62 -26.41 -1.50 25.35
C SER A 62 -26.15 -1.18 26.81
N LYS A 63 -26.24 -2.18 27.71
CA LYS A 63 -25.91 -2.08 29.14
C LYS A 63 -24.72 -1.13 29.39
N ASP A 64 -24.96 -0.06 30.12
CA ASP A 64 -23.96 0.96 30.41
C ASP A 64 -22.74 0.38 31.14
N VAL A 65 -21.55 0.84 30.74
CA VAL A 65 -20.30 0.51 31.43
C VAL A 65 -20.37 1.05 32.87
N PRO A 66 -20.01 0.26 33.90
CA PRO A 66 -20.06 0.71 35.29
C PRO A 66 -19.23 1.98 35.52
N GLU A 67 -19.75 2.90 36.32
CA GLU A 67 -19.07 4.17 36.63
C GLU A 67 -17.75 3.95 37.36
N GLU A 68 -17.66 2.92 38.20
CA GLU A 68 -16.43 2.54 38.87
C GLU A 68 -15.34 2.17 37.85
N TYR A 69 -15.70 1.48 36.77
CA TYR A 69 -14.78 1.12 35.70
C TYR A 69 -14.34 2.36 34.89
N LEU A 70 -15.27 3.26 34.58
CA LEU A 70 -14.94 4.54 33.91
C LEU A 70 -14.06 5.44 34.80
N SER A 71 -14.29 5.44 36.12
CA SER A 71 -13.47 6.15 37.10
C SER A 71 -12.05 5.59 37.14
N GLN A 72 -11.90 4.26 37.17
CA GLN A 72 -10.59 3.59 37.13
C GLN A 72 -9.82 3.92 35.85
N ILE A 73 -10.48 3.87 34.68
CA ILE A 73 -9.88 4.26 33.40
C ILE A 73 -9.39 5.71 33.47
N TYR A 74 -10.20 6.62 33.99
CA TYR A 74 -9.80 8.03 34.09
C TYR A 74 -8.56 8.20 34.98
N ASP A 75 -8.55 7.57 36.15
CA ASP A 75 -7.42 7.64 37.07
C ASP A 75 -6.14 7.06 36.46
N GLU A 76 -6.24 5.91 35.79
CA GLU A 76 -5.11 5.27 35.13
C GLU A 76 -4.53 6.14 34.02
N ILE A 77 -5.39 6.66 33.12
CA ILE A 77 -4.94 7.54 32.04
C ILE A 77 -4.37 8.84 32.60
N SER A 78 -4.99 9.44 33.62
CA SER A 78 -4.47 10.68 34.23
C SER A 78 -3.06 10.53 34.82
N GLY A 79 -2.73 9.35 35.33
CA GLY A 79 -1.39 9.03 35.86
C GLY A 79 -0.41 8.53 34.79
N HIS A 80 -0.91 7.91 33.73
CA HIS A 80 -0.10 7.23 32.71
C HIS A 80 -0.56 7.60 31.30
N GLU A 81 0.12 8.56 30.70
CA GLU A 81 -0.07 8.92 29.29
C GLU A 81 0.19 7.72 28.37
N ILE A 82 -0.76 7.45 27.47
CA ILE A 82 -0.56 6.47 26.39
C ILE A 82 0.44 7.05 25.39
N LYS A 83 1.71 6.66 25.52
CA LYS A 83 2.79 7.04 24.61
C LYS A 83 3.00 5.97 23.56
N MET A 84 3.16 6.40 22.30
CA MET A 84 3.73 5.54 21.27
C MET A 84 5.22 5.34 21.57
N LYS A 85 5.71 4.10 21.52
CA LYS A 85 7.13 3.76 21.82
C LYS A 85 8.14 4.57 21.00
N ASN A 86 7.72 5.11 19.85
CA ASN A 86 8.43 6.14 19.11
C ASN A 86 7.41 7.21 18.67
N PRO A 87 7.33 8.39 19.32
CA PRO A 87 6.61 9.49 18.70
C PRO A 87 7.35 9.82 17.41
N VAL A 88 6.68 9.68 16.26
CA VAL A 88 7.10 10.39 15.05
C VAL A 88 7.06 11.85 15.47
N ASN A 89 8.24 12.45 15.68
CA ASN A 89 8.37 13.88 15.92
C ASN A 89 7.73 14.56 14.72
N LYS A 90 6.44 14.90 14.82
CA LYS A 90 5.80 15.83 13.90
C LYS A 90 6.64 17.10 14.02
N PRO A 91 7.29 17.57 12.95
CA PRO A 91 7.95 18.84 13.02
C PRO A 91 6.86 19.84 13.39
N GLY A 92 6.97 20.42 14.59
CA GLY A 92 6.11 21.50 15.02
C GLY A 92 6.04 22.53 13.91
N LYS A 93 4.86 23.11 13.67
CA LYS A 93 4.53 24.02 12.56
C LYS A 93 5.63 25.07 12.32
N GLN A 94 6.68 24.70 11.61
CA GLN A 94 7.63 25.60 10.99
C GLN A 94 7.16 25.68 9.55
N GLN A 95 6.81 26.88 9.09
CA GLN A 95 6.59 27.13 7.67
C GLN A 95 7.82 26.62 6.90
N ILE A 96 7.67 25.51 6.18
CA ILE A 96 8.72 24.94 5.36
C ILE A 96 8.81 25.80 4.10
N ASN A 97 9.58 26.88 4.19
CA ASN A 97 9.72 27.87 3.11
C ASN A 97 10.67 27.41 1.98
N SER A 98 11.23 26.19 2.05
CA SER A 98 12.13 25.67 1.02
C SER A 98 11.87 24.21 0.66
N GLU A 99 11.72 23.98 -0.64
CA GLU A 99 11.44 22.67 -1.23
C GLU A 99 12.55 21.65 -0.94
N LYS A 100 13.78 22.13 -0.79
CA LYS A 100 14.95 21.32 -0.40
C LYS A 100 14.84 20.80 1.04
N ARG A 101 14.36 21.60 2.00
CA ARG A 101 14.10 21.12 3.38
C ARG A 101 12.94 20.14 3.42
N ARG A 102 11.90 20.35 2.60
CA ARG A 102 10.77 19.41 2.49
C ARG A 102 11.21 18.02 2.04
N LYS A 103 12.09 17.94 1.04
CA LYS A 103 12.69 16.67 0.58
C LYS A 103 13.52 15.99 1.67
N ILE A 104 14.34 16.74 2.40
CA ILE A 104 15.19 16.16 3.48
C ILE A 104 14.31 15.61 4.61
N LEU A 105 13.29 16.35 5.03
CA LEU A 105 12.35 15.90 6.06
C LEU A 105 11.58 14.66 5.63
N PHE A 106 11.11 14.60 4.38
CA PHE A 106 10.44 13.42 3.83
C PHE A 106 11.35 12.19 3.78
N ASN A 107 12.61 12.37 3.37
CA ASN A 107 13.58 11.28 3.33
C ASN A 107 13.88 10.73 4.74
N MET A 108 14.06 11.61 5.73
CA MET A 108 14.22 11.20 7.13
C MET A 108 12.96 10.49 7.67
N GLU A 109 11.77 10.95 7.29
CA GLU A 109 10.50 10.30 7.68
C GLU A 109 10.38 8.90 7.05
N MET A 110 10.72 8.76 5.78
CA MET A 110 10.76 7.46 5.10
C MET A 110 11.76 6.50 5.75
N GLU A 111 12.94 6.98 6.13
CA GLU A 111 13.96 6.18 6.82
C GLU A 111 13.49 5.73 8.21
N ALA A 112 12.83 6.62 8.96
CA ALA A 112 12.24 6.28 10.25
C ALA A 112 11.11 5.25 10.13
N ILE A 113 10.23 5.38 9.13
CA ILE A 113 9.17 4.41 8.83
C ILE A 113 9.77 3.06 8.43
N SER A 114 10.79 3.05 7.57
CA SER A 114 11.50 1.84 7.15
C SER A 114 12.12 1.11 8.34
N THR A 115 12.80 1.84 9.22
CA THR A 115 13.41 1.29 10.43
C THR A 115 12.35 0.75 11.39
N ALA A 116 11.23 1.46 11.57
CA ALA A 116 10.12 0.98 12.39
C ALA A 116 9.47 -0.29 11.82
N ALA A 117 9.30 -0.37 10.50
CA ALA A 117 8.78 -1.56 9.83
C ALA A 117 9.73 -2.76 10.00
N LYS A 118 11.05 -2.54 9.85
CA LYS A 118 12.07 -3.58 10.08
C LYS A 118 12.04 -4.09 11.52
N ASN A 119 12.04 -3.19 12.50
CA ASN A 119 11.99 -3.56 13.92
C ASN A 119 10.69 -4.30 14.28
N LEU A 120 9.56 -3.90 13.67
CA LEU A 120 8.31 -4.61 13.85
C LEU A 120 8.43 -6.03 13.30
N MET A 121 8.88 -6.20 12.04
CA MET A 121 9.09 -7.50 11.42
C MET A 121 10.02 -8.41 12.25
N GLU A 122 11.13 -7.86 12.75
CA GLU A 122 12.06 -8.57 13.64
C GLU A 122 11.39 -8.95 14.98
N SER A 123 10.58 -8.06 15.57
CA SER A 123 9.89 -8.35 16.83
C SER A 123 8.86 -9.47 16.72
N VAL A 124 8.21 -9.63 15.56
CA VAL A 124 7.23 -10.70 15.32
C VAL A 124 7.91 -12.00 14.84
N SER A 125 9.19 -11.95 14.42
CA SER A 125 9.92 -13.12 13.92
C SER A 125 10.11 -14.22 14.97
N HIS A 126 10.10 -13.87 16.26
CA HIS A 126 10.19 -14.82 17.37
C HIS A 126 8.83 -15.35 17.85
N VAL A 127 7.71 -14.85 17.32
CA VAL A 127 6.38 -15.36 17.65
C VAL A 127 6.14 -16.63 16.84
N GLN A 128 6.29 -17.79 17.49
CA GLN A 128 5.83 -19.06 16.94
C GLN A 128 4.30 -19.08 16.89
N ALA A 129 3.73 -18.46 15.86
CA ALA A 129 2.35 -18.71 15.50
C ALA A 129 2.25 -20.12 14.89
N PRO A 130 1.20 -20.89 15.19
CA PRO A 130 0.94 -22.13 14.47
C PRO A 130 0.68 -21.79 12.99
N PHE A 131 1.66 -22.04 12.13
CA PHE A 131 1.50 -21.89 10.69
C PHE A 131 0.74 -23.10 10.15
N THR A 132 -0.42 -22.85 9.58
CA THR A 132 -1.16 -23.86 8.81
C THR A 132 -0.69 -23.83 7.36
N LEU A 133 -0.15 -24.95 6.90
CA LEU A 133 0.25 -25.12 5.50
C LEU A 133 -1.00 -25.13 4.61
N ALA A 134 -1.11 -24.16 3.71
CA ALA A 134 -2.14 -24.14 2.68
C ALA A 134 -1.85 -25.24 1.63
N LYS A 135 -2.69 -26.28 1.57
CA LYS A 135 -2.54 -27.41 0.63
C LYS A 135 -3.39 -27.28 -0.63
N HIS A 136 -4.40 -26.42 -0.62
CA HIS A 136 -5.34 -26.25 -1.73
C HIS A 136 -5.01 -25.02 -2.57
N LEU A 137 -5.18 -25.14 -3.89
CA LEU A 137 -4.98 -24.07 -4.88
C LEU A 137 -5.88 -22.86 -4.60
N GLU A 138 -7.05 -23.08 -4.01
CA GLU A 138 -8.05 -22.05 -3.71
C GLU A 138 -7.52 -20.95 -2.78
N HIS A 139 -6.51 -21.25 -1.96
CA HIS A 139 -5.89 -20.27 -1.07
C HIS A 139 -4.99 -19.27 -1.80
N VAL A 140 -4.47 -19.62 -2.98
CA VAL A 140 -3.50 -18.77 -3.68
C VAL A 140 -4.12 -17.42 -4.07
N ARG A 141 -5.35 -17.43 -4.58
CA ARG A 141 -6.07 -16.21 -4.96
C ARG A 141 -6.26 -15.22 -3.78
N PRO A 142 -6.85 -15.58 -2.63
CA PRO A 142 -6.99 -14.67 -1.50
C PRO A 142 -5.64 -14.27 -0.90
N MET A 143 -4.66 -15.17 -0.83
CA MET A 143 -3.31 -14.83 -0.34
C MET A 143 -2.66 -13.77 -1.24
N PHE A 144 -2.72 -13.95 -2.56
CA PHE A 144 -2.19 -12.98 -3.50
C PHE A 144 -2.96 -11.65 -3.45
N LYS A 145 -4.30 -11.71 -3.32
CA LYS A 145 -5.17 -10.53 -3.17
C LYS A 145 -4.77 -9.63 -2.00
N MET A 146 -4.21 -10.18 -0.93
CA MET A 146 -3.74 -9.41 0.22
C MET A 146 -2.35 -8.79 0.04
N ALA A 147 -1.49 -9.39 -0.79
CA ALA A 147 -0.07 -9.03 -0.84
C ALA A 147 0.37 -8.37 -2.16
N TRP A 148 -0.44 -8.44 -3.22
CA TRP A 148 -0.02 -8.05 -4.57
C TRP A 148 0.44 -6.60 -4.70
N THR A 149 -0.13 -5.66 -3.94
CA THR A 149 0.27 -4.25 -3.97
C THR A 149 1.68 -4.04 -3.43
N SER A 150 2.02 -4.75 -2.34
CA SER A 150 3.36 -4.72 -1.75
C SER A 150 4.40 -5.33 -2.69
N PHE A 151 4.06 -6.43 -3.36
CA PHE A 151 4.93 -7.05 -4.36
C PHE A 151 5.15 -6.11 -5.56
N LEU A 152 4.08 -5.57 -6.12
CA LEU A 152 4.16 -4.63 -7.25
C LEU A 152 5.03 -3.42 -6.90
N ALA A 153 4.84 -2.84 -5.70
CA ALA A 153 5.64 -1.72 -5.23
C ALA A 153 7.11 -2.09 -5.09
N ALA A 154 7.42 -3.23 -4.45
CA ALA A 154 8.80 -3.68 -4.25
C ALA A 154 9.53 -3.89 -5.58
N PHE A 155 8.91 -4.59 -6.54
CA PHE A 155 9.50 -4.83 -7.85
C PHE A 155 9.65 -3.54 -8.66
N SER A 156 8.67 -2.63 -8.57
CA SER A 156 8.71 -1.36 -9.30
C SER A 156 9.84 -0.45 -8.79
N VAL A 157 10.01 -0.34 -7.47
CA VAL A 157 11.11 0.43 -6.86
C VAL A 157 12.45 -0.18 -7.21
N GLY A 158 12.58 -1.51 -7.12
CA GLY A 158 13.81 -2.20 -7.51
C GLY A 158 14.18 -1.94 -8.98
N LEU A 159 13.20 -1.96 -9.89
CA LEU A 159 13.45 -1.71 -11.30
C LEU A 159 13.72 -0.24 -11.63
N GLN A 160 13.13 0.69 -10.88
CA GLN A 160 13.32 2.13 -11.07
C GLN A 160 14.67 2.61 -10.54
N ASP A 161 14.94 2.35 -9.26
CA ASP A 161 16.01 3.01 -8.50
C ASP A 161 17.30 2.17 -8.43
N CYS A 162 17.23 0.87 -8.71
CA CYS A 162 18.42 0.02 -8.77
C CYS A 162 18.94 -0.08 -10.22
N ASP A 163 20.25 0.07 -10.38
CA ASP A 163 20.95 -0.17 -11.64
C ASP A 163 21.72 -1.50 -11.65
N ASP A 164 21.58 -2.31 -10.59
CA ASP A 164 22.12 -3.67 -10.51
C ASP A 164 21.34 -4.61 -11.47
N PRO A 165 22.00 -5.25 -12.45
CA PRO A 165 21.36 -6.17 -13.37
C PRO A 165 20.70 -7.38 -12.70
N GLU A 166 21.26 -7.90 -11.59
CA GLU A 166 20.72 -9.06 -10.89
C GLU A 166 19.41 -8.69 -10.18
N VAL A 167 19.37 -7.53 -9.53
CA VAL A 167 18.15 -7.00 -8.89
C VAL A 167 17.07 -6.74 -9.94
N ALA A 168 17.44 -6.14 -11.07
CA ALA A 168 16.51 -5.90 -12.18
C ALA A 168 15.93 -7.22 -12.72
N ALA A 169 16.76 -8.25 -12.91
CA ALA A 169 16.31 -9.56 -13.37
C ALA A 169 15.32 -10.21 -12.38
N LEU A 170 15.63 -10.19 -11.08
CA LEU A 170 14.74 -10.71 -10.03
C LEU A 170 13.40 -9.95 -9.98
N CYS A 171 13.41 -8.63 -10.15
CA CYS A 171 12.18 -7.83 -10.19
C CYS A 171 11.33 -8.17 -11.42
N LEU A 172 11.95 -8.33 -12.59
CA LEU A 172 11.25 -8.72 -13.82
C LEU A 172 10.67 -10.13 -13.73
N ASP A 173 11.43 -11.08 -13.17
CA ASP A 173 10.94 -12.43 -12.92
C ASP A 173 9.79 -12.44 -11.90
N GLY A 174 9.88 -11.62 -10.84
CA GLY A 174 8.82 -11.43 -9.86
C GLY A 174 7.53 -10.90 -10.51
N ILE A 175 7.64 -9.88 -11.37
CA ILE A 175 6.50 -9.35 -12.14
C ILE A 175 5.93 -10.41 -13.08
N ARG A 176 6.77 -11.15 -13.81
CA ARG A 176 6.32 -12.23 -14.70
C ARG A 176 5.53 -13.29 -13.94
N CYS A 177 6.05 -13.76 -12.81
CA CYS A 177 5.37 -14.74 -11.96
C CYS A 177 4.05 -14.19 -11.39
N ALA A 178 4.03 -12.92 -10.98
CA ALA A 178 2.81 -12.26 -10.53
C ALA A 178 1.74 -12.20 -11.62
N ILE A 179 2.12 -11.80 -12.86
CA ILE A 179 1.23 -11.80 -14.03
C ILE A 179 0.66 -13.19 -14.29
N ARG A 180 1.50 -14.23 -14.17
CA ARG A 180 1.06 -15.61 -14.36
C ARG A 180 -0.03 -16.01 -13.36
N ILE A 181 0.16 -15.68 -12.08
CA ILE A 181 -0.83 -15.96 -11.02
C ILE A 181 -2.15 -15.24 -11.32
N VAL A 182 -2.12 -13.93 -11.58
CA VAL A 182 -3.34 -13.14 -11.81
C VAL A 182 -4.06 -13.54 -13.10
N CYS A 183 -3.34 -14.03 -14.11
CA CYS A 183 -3.92 -14.59 -15.33
C CYS A 183 -4.65 -15.91 -15.04
N ILE A 184 -4.03 -16.84 -14.30
CA ILE A 184 -4.63 -18.13 -13.93
C ILE A 184 -5.91 -17.94 -13.09
N PHE A 185 -5.91 -17.00 -12.14
CA PHE A 185 -7.03 -16.76 -11.23
C PHE A 185 -8.02 -15.69 -11.73
N HIS A 186 -7.87 -15.22 -12.97
CA HIS A 186 -8.74 -14.21 -13.60
C HIS A 186 -8.92 -12.94 -12.75
N MET A 187 -7.81 -12.44 -12.21
CA MET A 187 -7.76 -11.25 -11.35
C MET A 187 -7.51 -10.00 -12.20
N THR A 188 -8.57 -9.46 -12.83
CA THR A 188 -8.50 -8.39 -13.83
C THR A 188 -7.76 -7.13 -13.36
N LEU A 189 -8.11 -6.62 -12.18
CA LEU A 189 -7.53 -5.37 -11.65
C LEU A 189 -6.01 -5.50 -11.46
N GLU A 190 -5.60 -6.59 -10.83
CA GLU A 190 -4.20 -6.87 -10.54
C GLU A 190 -3.41 -7.11 -11.83
N ARG A 191 -3.98 -7.88 -12.75
CA ARG A 191 -3.39 -8.14 -14.06
C ARG A 191 -3.13 -6.84 -14.82
N ASP A 192 -4.13 -5.98 -14.92
CA ASP A 192 -3.99 -4.69 -15.60
C ASP A 192 -2.91 -3.83 -14.92
N ALA A 193 -2.85 -3.81 -13.58
CA ALA A 193 -1.82 -3.07 -12.85
C ALA A 193 -0.39 -3.58 -13.11
N TYR A 194 -0.15 -4.89 -13.07
CA TYR A 194 1.16 -5.46 -13.34
C TYR A 194 1.60 -5.27 -14.80
N VAL A 195 0.69 -5.48 -15.76
CA VAL A 195 1.00 -5.31 -17.19
C VAL A 195 1.26 -3.84 -17.51
N GLN A 196 0.47 -2.92 -16.97
CA GLN A 196 0.72 -1.48 -17.14
C GLN A 196 2.04 -1.03 -16.52
N ALA A 197 2.42 -1.57 -15.36
CA ALA A 197 3.71 -1.29 -14.77
C ALA A 197 4.85 -1.77 -15.69
N LEU A 198 4.78 -3.02 -16.17
CA LEU A 198 5.76 -3.59 -17.07
C LEU A 198 5.86 -2.78 -18.39
N ALA A 199 4.73 -2.40 -18.97
CA ALA A 199 4.66 -1.55 -20.14
C ALA A 199 5.35 -0.19 -19.93
N ARG A 200 5.13 0.47 -18.80
CA ARG A 200 5.78 1.75 -18.46
C ARG A 200 7.30 1.62 -18.35
N PHE A 201 7.80 0.53 -17.76
CA PHE A 201 9.24 0.31 -17.62
C PHE A 201 9.97 0.01 -18.93
N THR A 202 9.25 -0.28 -20.02
CA THR A 202 9.86 -0.35 -21.36
C THR A 202 10.35 1.00 -21.88
N LEU A 203 9.79 2.11 -21.36
CA LEU A 203 9.96 3.48 -21.85
C LEU A 203 9.53 3.73 -23.30
N LEU A 204 8.94 2.74 -23.98
CA LEU A 204 8.50 2.86 -25.38
C LEU A 204 7.23 3.72 -25.55
N THR A 205 6.37 3.75 -24.52
CA THR A 205 5.10 4.49 -24.56
C THR A 205 5.18 5.85 -23.86
N ALA A 206 6.39 6.30 -23.48
CA ALA A 206 6.56 7.59 -22.83
C ALA A 206 6.42 8.71 -23.88
N ASN A 207 5.53 9.68 -23.64
CA ASN A 207 5.35 10.88 -24.48
C ASN A 207 6.54 11.87 -24.41
N SER A 208 7.69 11.44 -23.92
CA SER A 208 8.89 12.24 -23.72
C SER A 208 9.95 11.84 -24.74
N PRO A 209 10.87 12.74 -25.13
CA PRO A 209 11.95 12.39 -26.05
C PRO A 209 12.66 11.15 -25.52
N ILE A 210 12.98 10.21 -26.42
CA ILE A 210 13.61 8.91 -26.15
C ILE A 210 14.64 9.11 -25.03
N MET A 211 14.27 8.69 -23.82
CA MET A 211 15.21 8.64 -22.71
C MET A 211 16.28 7.63 -23.08
N ASP A 212 17.51 7.84 -22.63
CA ASP A 212 18.59 6.86 -22.79
C ASP A 212 18.14 5.50 -22.24
N MET A 213 17.82 4.57 -23.14
CA MET A 213 17.36 3.24 -22.79
C MET A 213 18.54 2.46 -22.19
N LYS A 214 18.36 1.95 -20.97
CA LYS A 214 19.33 1.08 -20.31
C LYS A 214 19.04 -0.38 -20.64
N ALA A 215 19.98 -1.26 -20.34
CA ALA A 215 19.83 -2.72 -20.48
C ALA A 215 18.55 -3.24 -19.81
N LYS A 216 18.23 -2.76 -18.61
CA LYS A 216 17.00 -3.15 -17.88
C LYS A 216 15.70 -2.84 -18.65
N ASN A 217 15.67 -1.77 -19.46
CA ASN A 217 14.51 -1.45 -20.29
C ASN A 217 14.36 -2.44 -21.44
N ILE A 218 15.48 -2.86 -22.05
CA ILE A 218 15.51 -3.90 -23.09
C ILE A 218 15.03 -5.24 -22.52
N ASP A 219 15.50 -5.60 -21.33
CA ASP A 219 15.08 -6.84 -20.67
C ASP A 219 13.61 -6.78 -20.22
N THR A 220 13.11 -5.59 -19.90
CA THR A 220 11.67 -5.36 -19.69
C THR A 220 10.86 -5.64 -20.95
N ILE A 221 11.32 -5.17 -22.12
CA ILE A 221 10.67 -5.44 -23.42
C ILE A 221 10.65 -6.94 -23.71
N LYS A 222 11.78 -7.64 -23.52
CA LYS A 222 11.84 -9.11 -23.67
C LYS A 222 10.86 -9.80 -22.73
N THR A 223 10.78 -9.36 -21.49
CA THR A 223 9.87 -9.91 -20.48
C THR A 223 8.40 -9.68 -20.88
N LEU A 224 8.06 -8.49 -21.40
CA LEU A 224 6.71 -8.18 -21.90
C LEU A 224 6.31 -9.11 -23.05
N ILE A 225 7.20 -9.33 -24.01
CA ILE A 225 6.97 -10.25 -25.13
C ILE A 225 6.84 -11.70 -24.65
N MET A 226 7.68 -12.10 -23.69
CA MET A 226 7.60 -13.42 -23.07
C MET A 226 6.22 -13.63 -22.42
N VAL A 227 5.75 -12.67 -21.62
CA VAL A 227 4.41 -12.70 -21.00
C VAL A 227 3.30 -12.81 -22.06
N ALA A 228 3.40 -12.03 -23.14
CA ALA A 228 2.46 -12.08 -24.26
C ALA A 228 2.38 -13.50 -24.87
N HIS A 229 3.53 -14.16 -25.01
CA HIS A 229 3.63 -15.51 -25.52
C HIS A 229 3.11 -16.57 -24.53
N THR A 230 3.46 -16.46 -23.24
CA THR A 230 3.16 -17.48 -22.23
C THR A 230 1.72 -17.43 -21.73
N ASP A 231 1.16 -16.24 -21.53
CA ASP A 231 -0.16 -16.06 -20.92
C ASP A 231 -1.27 -15.85 -21.96
N GLY A 232 -0.93 -15.43 -23.17
CA GLY A 232 -1.84 -15.47 -24.33
C GLY A 232 -3.21 -14.86 -24.04
N ASN A 233 -4.28 -15.61 -24.29
CA ASN A 233 -5.65 -15.15 -24.12
C ASN A 233 -6.03 -14.79 -22.67
N TYR A 234 -5.29 -15.27 -21.66
CA TYR A 234 -5.55 -14.94 -20.25
C TYR A 234 -5.23 -13.47 -19.92
N LEU A 235 -4.49 -12.78 -20.80
CA LEU A 235 -4.19 -11.35 -20.68
C LEU A 235 -5.41 -10.45 -20.86
N GLY A 236 -6.48 -10.92 -21.53
CA GLY A 236 -7.73 -10.18 -21.66
C GLY A 236 -7.54 -8.73 -22.14
N SER A 237 -8.07 -7.75 -21.39
CA SER A 237 -7.95 -6.31 -21.68
C SER A 237 -6.52 -5.80 -21.72
N SER A 238 -5.60 -6.46 -21.00
CA SER A 238 -4.20 -6.02 -20.89
C SER A 238 -3.40 -6.22 -22.20
N TRP A 239 -3.95 -6.95 -23.17
CA TRP A 239 -3.39 -7.03 -24.53
C TRP A 239 -3.20 -5.68 -25.19
N LEU A 240 -4.08 -4.71 -24.89
CA LEU A 240 -4.00 -3.38 -25.47
C LEU A 240 -2.68 -2.68 -25.11
N ASP A 241 -2.23 -2.82 -23.86
CA ASP A 241 -0.99 -2.21 -23.39
C ASP A 241 0.25 -2.89 -24.01
N ILE A 242 0.20 -4.21 -24.17
CA ILE A 242 1.25 -4.99 -24.82
C ILE A 242 1.38 -4.62 -26.31
N LEU A 243 0.26 -4.60 -27.04
CA LEU A 243 0.25 -4.26 -28.47
C LEU A 243 0.71 -2.81 -28.72
N LYS A 244 0.35 -1.87 -27.84
CA LYS A 244 0.90 -0.51 -27.87
C LYS A 244 2.42 -0.52 -27.76
N CYS A 245 2.99 -1.27 -26.82
CA CYS A 245 4.45 -1.36 -26.67
C CYS A 245 5.12 -1.97 -27.90
N ILE A 246 4.55 -3.05 -28.46
CA ILE A 246 5.08 -3.69 -29.68
C ILE A 246 5.04 -2.72 -30.87
N SER A 247 3.93 -2.00 -31.04
CA SER A 247 3.79 -1.00 -32.11
C SER A 247 4.81 0.13 -31.98
N GLN A 248 5.06 0.62 -30.76
CA GLN A 248 6.08 1.63 -30.51
C GLN A 248 7.51 1.10 -30.70
N LEU A 249 7.77 -0.17 -30.39
CA LEU A 249 9.05 -0.82 -30.66
C LEU A 249 9.34 -0.89 -32.16
N GLU A 250 8.36 -1.28 -32.97
CA GLU A 250 8.49 -1.30 -34.44
C GLU A 250 8.75 0.10 -35.00
N LEU A 251 8.02 1.12 -34.51
CA LEU A 251 8.26 2.51 -34.89
C LEU A 251 9.68 2.97 -34.54
N ALA A 252 10.17 2.63 -33.35
CA ALA A 252 11.53 2.95 -32.92
C ALA A 252 12.59 2.25 -33.80
N GLN A 253 12.35 0.99 -34.19
CA GLN A 253 13.23 0.26 -35.11
C GLN A 253 13.27 0.91 -36.50
N LEU A 254 12.12 1.28 -37.07
CA LEU A 254 12.04 1.94 -38.38
C LEU A 254 12.80 3.26 -38.43
N ILE A 255 12.69 4.06 -37.35
CA ILE A 255 13.46 5.30 -37.20
C ILE A 255 14.96 5.00 -37.13
N GLY A 256 15.35 3.99 -36.35
CA GLY A 256 16.76 3.58 -36.19
C GLY A 256 17.41 3.01 -37.45
N THR A 257 16.64 2.34 -38.32
CA THR A 257 17.14 1.78 -39.58
C THR A 257 17.03 2.74 -40.76
N GLY A 258 16.48 3.96 -40.56
CA GLY A 258 16.34 4.97 -41.61
C GLY A 258 15.29 4.64 -42.68
N VAL A 259 14.46 3.62 -42.46
CA VAL A 259 13.40 3.20 -43.38
C VAL A 259 12.17 4.07 -43.09
N ARG A 260 11.87 5.02 -43.99
CA ARG A 260 10.65 5.83 -43.87
C ARG A 260 9.42 4.97 -44.21
N PRO A 261 8.45 4.81 -43.30
CA PRO A 261 7.22 4.09 -43.63
C PRO A 261 6.37 4.90 -44.60
N GLU A 262 6.04 4.32 -45.75
CA GLU A 262 5.12 4.91 -46.76
C GLU A 262 3.72 5.19 -46.18
N PHE A 263 3.37 4.56 -45.06
CA PHE A 263 2.06 4.69 -44.41
C PHE A 263 1.90 5.93 -43.49
N LEU A 264 2.99 6.64 -43.16
CA LEU A 264 2.90 7.84 -42.31
C LEU A 264 2.63 9.14 -43.11
N SER A 265 2.62 9.11 -44.45
CA SER A 265 2.16 10.25 -45.22
C SER A 265 0.62 10.27 -45.32
N GLY A 266 -0.02 10.87 -44.30
CA GLY A 266 -1.28 11.58 -44.50
C GLY A 266 -2.59 10.93 -44.04
N LYS A 267 -2.65 9.65 -43.65
CA LYS A 267 -3.94 9.01 -43.27
C LYS A 267 -4.20 8.82 -41.77
N LEU A 268 -3.17 8.73 -40.91
CA LEU A 268 -3.39 8.48 -39.47
C LEU A 268 -3.88 9.72 -38.69
N LYS A 269 -3.56 10.92 -39.17
CA LYS A 269 -3.96 12.19 -38.52
C LYS A 269 -5.48 12.44 -38.55
N ASN A 270 -6.18 11.83 -39.51
CA ASN A 270 -7.63 11.98 -39.68
C ASN A 270 -8.46 10.94 -38.91
N TRP A 271 -7.85 9.84 -38.44
CA TRP A 271 -8.58 8.79 -37.72
C TRP A 271 -8.66 9.07 -36.21
N ILE A 272 -7.62 9.66 -35.61
CA ILE A 272 -7.58 10.00 -34.18
C ILE A 272 -8.47 11.21 -33.84
N ASN A 273 -8.75 12.09 -34.80
CA ASN A 273 -9.59 13.28 -34.57
C ASN A 273 -11.08 13.05 -34.82
N ASN A 274 -11.51 11.87 -35.30
CA ASN A 274 -12.89 11.62 -35.72
C ASN A 274 -13.52 10.34 -35.11
N ASN A 275 -12.93 9.73 -34.08
CA ASN A 275 -13.60 8.70 -33.27
C ASN A 275 -13.22 8.81 -31.79
#